data_AF-A0A965C3C2-F1
#
_entry.id   AF-A0A965C3C2-F1
#
_cell.length_a   1.000
_cell.length_b   1.000
_cell.length_c   1.000
_cell.angle_alpha   90.00
_cell.angle_beta   90.00
_cell.angle_gamma   90.00
#
_symmetry.space_group_name_H-M   'P 1'
#
loop_
_entity.id
_entity.type
_entity.pdbx_description
1 polymer ?
#
loop_
_entity_poly.entity_id
_entity_poly.type
_entity_poly.pdbx_seq_one_letter_code
_entity_poly.pdbx_strand_id
1 'polypeptide(L)'
;MIPPCIFRYHFVMRFLPLVLALLLAACAERWEKPGTTEAESDAAQSACTAQAAEKIAPAMVWMQVQPAYWEPGERHCWTGANGATYCRSSPPRWRPPVFDWVDVNIPARQQARAQCLQEQGFSYQGLRPLRLF
;
A
#
# COMPACT_ATOMS: atom_id res chain seq x y z
N MET A 1 30.87 -15.67 -24.76
CA MET A 1 29.77 -14.71 -24.95
C MET A 1 28.47 -15.39 -24.57
N ILE A 2 27.96 -15.10 -23.36
CA ILE A 2 26.70 -15.65 -22.85
C ILE A 2 25.60 -14.63 -23.21
N PRO A 3 24.46 -15.04 -23.79
CA PRO A 3 23.46 -14.10 -24.27
C PRO A 3 22.83 -13.32 -23.09
N PRO A 4 22.71 -11.98 -23.19
CA PRO A 4 22.18 -11.12 -22.13
C PRO A 4 20.68 -11.30 -21.86
N CYS A 5 19.98 -12.10 -22.68
CA CYS A 5 18.53 -12.28 -22.55
C CYS A 5 18.11 -13.27 -21.44
N ILE A 6 19.00 -14.13 -20.94
CA ILE A 6 18.64 -15.15 -19.93
C ILE A 6 18.62 -14.57 -18.51
N PHE A 7 19.45 -13.57 -18.23
CA PHE A 7 19.57 -12.97 -16.89
C PHE A 7 18.34 -12.16 -16.46
N ARG A 8 17.63 -11.56 -17.42
CA ARG A 8 16.44 -10.73 -17.16
C ARG A 8 15.22 -11.56 -16.76
N TYR A 9 15.10 -12.79 -17.25
CA TYR A 9 14.02 -13.73 -16.90
C TYR A 9 14.21 -14.39 -15.53
N HIS A 10 15.45 -14.67 -15.12
CA HIS A 10 15.73 -15.30 -13.82
C HIS A 10 15.43 -14.38 -12.63
N PHE A 11 15.61 -13.06 -12.78
CA PHE A 11 15.32 -12.10 -11.71
C PHE A 11 13.81 -12.03 -11.44
N VAL A 12 12.99 -11.89 -12.49
CA VAL A 12 11.52 -11.82 -12.38
C VAL A 12 10.93 -13.10 -11.77
N MET A 13 11.43 -14.27 -12.17
CA MET A 13 10.91 -15.56 -11.70
C MET A 13 11.30 -15.90 -10.25
N ARG A 14 12.39 -15.31 -9.73
CA ARG A 14 12.87 -15.53 -8.36
C ARG A 14 12.16 -14.66 -7.31
N PHE A 15 11.60 -13.51 -7.71
CA PHE A 15 10.72 -12.70 -6.87
C PHE A 15 9.23 -13.07 -7.01
N LEU A 16 8.86 -13.84 -8.03
CA LEU A 16 7.50 -14.34 -8.23
C LEU A 16 6.88 -15.00 -6.97
N PRO A 17 7.56 -15.91 -6.24
CA PRO A 17 6.97 -16.48 -5.02
C PRO A 17 6.77 -15.45 -3.91
N LEU A 18 7.64 -14.43 -3.83
CA LEU A 18 7.53 -13.35 -2.85
C LEU A 18 6.37 -12.41 -3.18
N VAL A 19 6.21 -12.06 -4.47
CA VAL A 19 5.10 -11.26 -4.98
C VAL A 19 3.78 -12.00 -4.77
N LEU A 20 3.74 -13.31 -5.04
CA LEU A 20 2.55 -14.13 -4.82
C LEU A 20 2.17 -14.19 -3.32
N ALA A 21 3.16 -14.34 -2.44
CA ALA A 21 2.94 -14.30 -0.99
C ALA A 21 2.40 -12.94 -0.49
N LEU A 22 2.85 -11.84 -1.08
CA LEU A 22 2.37 -10.49 -0.76
C LEU A 22 0.92 -10.27 -1.19
N LEU A 23 0.54 -10.80 -2.36
CA LEU A 23 -0.84 -10.68 -2.85
C LEU A 23 -1.83 -11.50 -2.00
N LEU A 24 -1.39 -12.62 -1.44
CA LEU A 24 -2.17 -13.44 -0.50
C LEU A 24 -2.38 -12.76 0.87
N ALA A 25 -1.51 -11.83 1.25
CA ALA A 25 -1.58 -11.09 2.51
C ALA A 25 -2.35 -9.77 2.41
N ALA A 26 -2.81 -9.38 1.23
CA ALA A 26 -3.50 -8.12 1.06
C ALA A 26 -4.88 -8.20 1.74
N CYS A 27 -5.30 -7.15 2.44
CA CYS A 27 -6.59 -7.10 3.13
C CYS A 27 -7.54 -6.13 2.42
N ALA A 28 -8.81 -6.50 2.32
CA ALA A 28 -9.90 -5.65 1.84
C ALA A 28 -10.96 -5.51 2.92
N GLU A 29 -11.66 -4.37 2.93
CA GLU A 29 -12.83 -4.21 3.80
C GLU A 29 -13.92 -5.24 3.45
N ARG A 30 -14.60 -5.75 4.47
CA ARG A 30 -15.73 -6.65 4.33
C ARG A 30 -17.00 -5.92 4.75
N TRP A 31 -17.90 -5.74 3.79
CA TRP A 31 -19.24 -5.22 3.99
C TRP A 31 -20.24 -6.32 3.63
N GLU A 32 -21.16 -6.65 4.54
CA GLU A 32 -22.11 -7.75 4.35
C GLU A 32 -23.55 -7.32 4.57
N LYS A 33 -24.42 -7.88 3.73
CA LYS A 33 -25.86 -7.83 3.83
C LYS A 33 -26.42 -9.25 3.65
N PRO A 34 -27.28 -9.75 4.54
CA PRO A 34 -27.84 -11.09 4.42
C PRO A 34 -28.60 -11.27 3.10
N GLY A 35 -28.32 -12.36 2.37
CA GLY A 35 -28.97 -12.69 1.10
C GLY A 35 -28.42 -11.96 -0.13
N THR A 36 -27.37 -11.14 0.01
CA THR A 36 -26.72 -10.44 -1.10
C THR A 36 -25.59 -11.27 -1.68
N THR A 37 -25.52 -11.33 -3.01
CA THR A 37 -24.43 -12.00 -3.75
C THR A 37 -23.16 -11.14 -3.75
N GLU A 38 -22.01 -11.75 -4.04
CA GLU A 38 -20.75 -11.00 -4.09
C GLU A 38 -20.76 -9.93 -5.19
N ALA A 39 -21.29 -10.24 -6.37
CA ALA A 39 -21.42 -9.28 -7.46
C ALA A 39 -22.27 -8.06 -7.08
N GLU A 40 -23.36 -8.27 -6.36
CA GLU A 40 -24.20 -7.17 -5.85
C GLU A 40 -23.48 -6.34 -4.78
N SER A 41 -22.71 -6.99 -3.90
CA SER A 41 -21.89 -6.31 -2.89
C SER A 41 -20.83 -5.42 -3.54
N ASP A 42 -20.14 -5.91 -4.57
CA ASP A 42 -19.10 -5.15 -5.27
C ASP A 42 -19.70 -4.00 -6.08
N ALA A 43 -20.87 -4.21 -6.69
CA ALA A 43 -21.63 -3.15 -7.36
C ALA A 43 -22.06 -2.06 -6.36
N ALA A 44 -22.59 -2.43 -5.20
CA ALA A 44 -23.01 -1.49 -4.16
C ALA A 44 -21.82 -0.68 -3.62
N GLN A 45 -20.70 -1.34 -3.33
CA GLN A 45 -19.47 -0.66 -2.89
C GLN A 45 -18.94 0.31 -3.95
N SER A 46 -18.96 -0.08 -5.22
CA SER A 46 -18.52 0.79 -6.33
C SER A 46 -19.44 2.00 -6.48
N ALA A 47 -20.75 1.80 -6.44
CA ALA A 47 -21.75 2.87 -6.53
C ALA A 47 -21.64 3.85 -5.35
N CYS A 48 -21.54 3.36 -4.12
CA CYS A 48 -21.35 4.21 -2.94
C CYS A 48 -20.01 4.96 -2.97
N THR A 49 -18.96 4.37 -3.54
CA THR A 49 -17.66 5.04 -3.72
C THR A 49 -17.79 6.20 -4.72
N ALA A 50 -18.44 5.99 -5.86
CA ALA A 50 -18.70 7.03 -6.84
C ALA A 50 -19.55 8.16 -6.26
N GLN A 51 -20.64 7.82 -5.56
CA GLN A 51 -21.50 8.81 -4.91
C GLN A 51 -20.75 9.64 -3.86
N ALA A 52 -19.88 9.02 -3.06
CA ALA A 52 -19.05 9.74 -2.10
C ALA A 52 -18.07 10.71 -2.78
N ALA A 53 -17.47 10.30 -3.90
CA ALA A 53 -16.58 11.14 -4.69
C ALA A 53 -17.29 12.33 -5.35
N GLU A 54 -18.54 12.16 -5.78
CA GLU A 54 -19.37 13.25 -6.32
C GLU A 54 -19.80 14.26 -5.25
N LYS A 55 -20.19 13.78 -4.06
CA LYS A 55 -20.64 14.63 -2.95
C LYS A 55 -19.51 15.44 -2.31
N ILE A 56 -18.31 14.86 -2.27
CA ILE A 56 -17.16 15.43 -1.54
C ILE A 56 -15.98 15.52 -2.49
N ALA A 57 -15.81 16.69 -3.09
CA ALA A 57 -14.69 16.98 -3.97
C ALA A 57 -13.34 16.83 -3.24
N PRO A 58 -12.26 16.43 -3.94
CA PRO A 58 -10.91 16.48 -3.41
C PRO A 58 -10.54 17.88 -2.91
N ALA A 59 -9.94 17.95 -1.73
CA ALA A 59 -9.39 19.18 -1.18
C ALA A 59 -7.88 19.00 -1.02
N MET A 60 -7.13 19.38 -2.06
CA MET A 60 -5.68 19.24 -2.06
C MET A 60 -5.04 20.35 -1.23
N VAL A 61 -4.26 19.96 -0.23
CA VAL A 61 -3.49 20.88 0.62
C VAL A 61 -2.01 20.54 0.52
N TRP A 62 -1.17 21.54 0.26
CA TRP A 62 0.28 21.40 0.32
C TRP A 62 0.73 21.36 1.78
N MET A 63 1.17 20.19 2.25
CA MET A 63 1.55 20.01 3.65
C MET A 63 2.74 19.08 3.81
N GLN A 64 3.37 19.16 4.99
CA GLN A 64 4.48 18.28 5.33
C GLN A 64 3.97 16.86 5.53
N VAL A 65 4.43 15.93 4.69
CA VAL A 65 4.10 14.49 4.76
C VAL A 65 5.15 13.68 5.51
N GLN A 66 6.38 14.20 5.60
CA GLN A 66 7.45 13.60 6.38
C GLN A 66 8.24 14.67 7.12
N PRO A 67 8.42 14.57 8.46
CA PRO A 67 9.25 15.51 9.20
C PRO A 67 10.72 15.35 8.85
N ALA A 68 11.47 16.44 9.04
CA ALA A 68 12.91 16.41 8.94
C ALA A 68 13.50 15.58 10.10
N TYR A 69 14.58 14.86 9.84
CA TYR A 69 15.28 14.10 10.87
C TYR A 69 16.77 13.95 10.56
N TRP A 70 17.56 13.68 11.59
CA TRP A 70 18.96 13.31 11.44
C TRP A 70 19.05 11.80 11.23
N GLU A 71 19.49 11.37 10.05
CA GLU A 71 19.72 9.95 9.76
C GLU A 71 21.07 9.55 10.36
N PRO A 72 21.09 8.58 11.30
CA PRO A 72 22.33 8.15 11.93
C PRO A 72 23.28 7.53 10.89
N GLY A 73 24.58 7.66 11.15
CA GLY A 73 25.58 6.98 10.35
C GLY A 73 25.54 5.48 10.64
N GLU A 74 25.78 4.67 9.61
CA GLU A 74 25.78 3.21 9.73
C GLU A 74 27.18 2.68 9.36
N ARG A 75 27.63 1.66 10.09
CA ARG A 75 28.83 0.90 9.72
C ARG A 75 28.46 -0.57 9.61
N HIS A 76 28.56 -1.10 8.40
CA HIS A 76 28.38 -2.52 8.13
C HIS A 76 29.74 -3.17 7.89
N CYS A 77 30.07 -4.18 8.69
CA CYS A 77 31.29 -4.96 8.53
C CYS A 77 30.96 -6.42 8.19
N TRP A 78 31.73 -7.03 7.30
CA TRP A 78 31.61 -8.43 6.91
C TRP A 78 32.99 -9.06 6.73
N THR A 79 33.08 -10.37 6.94
CA THR A 79 34.31 -11.14 6.73
C THR A 79 34.31 -11.74 5.33
N GLY A 80 35.35 -11.45 4.55
CA GLY A 80 35.52 -12.04 3.21
C GLY A 80 36.02 -13.47 3.26
N ALA A 81 35.95 -14.17 2.11
CA ALA A 81 36.39 -15.56 1.98
C ALA A 81 37.89 -15.77 2.32
N ASN A 82 38.69 -14.71 2.28
CA ASN A 82 40.10 -14.71 2.67
C ASN A 82 40.33 -14.47 4.18
N GLY A 83 39.28 -14.47 5.00
CA GLY A 83 39.35 -14.23 6.45
C GLY A 83 39.55 -12.77 6.84
N ALA A 84 39.72 -11.84 5.89
CA ALA A 84 39.85 -10.42 6.17
C ALA A 84 38.48 -9.79 6.47
N THR A 85 38.44 -8.87 7.44
CA THR A 85 37.23 -8.08 7.75
C THR A 85 37.22 -6.80 6.93
N TYR A 86 36.12 -6.54 6.24
CA TYR A 86 35.87 -5.32 5.48
C TYR A 86 34.73 -4.56 6.13
N CYS A 87 34.86 -3.24 6.23
CA CYS A 87 33.81 -2.37 6.75
C CYS A 87 33.46 -1.30 5.73
N ARG A 88 32.16 -1.11 5.49
CA ARG A 88 31.59 0.04 4.78
C ARG A 88 30.91 0.93 5.80
N SER A 89 31.24 2.22 5.80
CA SER A 89 30.57 3.21 6.65
C SER A 89 29.88 4.26 5.79
N SER A 90 28.72 4.70 6.25
CA SER A 90 27.97 5.83 5.72
C SER A 90 27.88 6.89 6.82
N PRO A 91 28.30 8.14 6.57
CA PRO A 91 28.23 9.18 7.58
C PRO A 91 26.78 9.53 7.92
N PRO A 92 26.52 10.04 9.13
CA PRO A 92 25.22 10.59 9.45
C PRO A 92 24.90 11.77 8.53
N ARG A 93 23.62 11.98 8.23
CA ARG A 93 23.19 13.08 7.35
C ARG A 93 21.84 13.65 7.75
N TRP A 94 21.67 14.95 7.48
CA TRP A 94 20.38 15.61 7.60
C TRP A 94 19.44 15.18 6.49
N ARG A 95 18.21 14.81 6.84
CA ARG A 95 17.12 14.55 5.90
C ARG A 95 16.12 15.71 6.01
N PRO A 96 15.96 16.53 4.94
CA PRO A 96 15.02 17.64 4.96
C PRO A 96 13.57 17.13 5.03
N PRO A 97 12.62 17.97 5.44
CA PRO A 97 11.20 17.59 5.44
C PRO A 97 10.70 17.40 4.01
N VAL A 98 9.74 16.48 3.83
CA VAL A 98 9.08 16.24 2.54
C VAL A 98 7.68 16.86 2.60
N PHE A 99 7.35 17.63 1.57
CA PHE A 99 6.04 18.23 1.37
C PHE A 99 5.40 17.65 0.12
N ASP A 100 4.08 17.44 0.17
CA ASP A 100 3.31 16.96 -0.96
C ASP A 100 1.87 17.49 -0.91
N TRP A 101 1.14 17.33 -2.01
CA TRP A 101 -0.28 17.59 -2.10
C TRP A 101 -1.06 16.42 -1.51
N VAL A 102 -1.70 16.66 -0.37
CA VAL A 102 -2.54 15.66 0.31
C VAL A 102 -4.00 16.04 0.16
N ASP A 103 -4.83 15.08 -0.27
CA ASP A 103 -6.27 15.26 -0.23
C ASP A 103 -6.79 15.07 1.20
N VAL A 104 -7.14 16.17 1.86
CA VAL A 104 -7.60 16.14 3.25
C VAL A 104 -9.04 15.61 3.39
N ASN A 105 -9.77 15.44 2.28
CA ASN A 105 -11.15 14.96 2.27
C ASN A 105 -11.28 13.44 2.13
N ILE A 106 -10.16 12.69 2.08
CA ILE A 106 -10.21 11.21 2.04
C ILE A 106 -11.06 10.62 3.19
N PRO A 107 -10.90 11.02 4.47
CA PRO A 107 -11.68 10.44 5.56
C PRO A 107 -13.18 10.75 5.44
N ALA A 108 -13.52 11.96 4.99
CA ALA A 108 -14.90 12.37 4.79
C ALA A 108 -15.57 11.54 3.67
N ARG A 109 -14.87 11.27 2.57
CA ARG A 109 -15.35 10.37 1.51
C ARG A 109 -15.52 8.94 1.99
N GLN A 110 -14.60 8.42 2.80
CA GLN A 110 -14.72 7.09 3.38
C GLN A 110 -15.95 6.98 4.29
N GLN A 111 -16.21 8.01 5.10
CA GLN A 111 -17.39 8.08 5.95
C GLN A 111 -18.68 8.17 5.13
N ALA A 112 -18.73 8.99 4.08
CA ALA A 112 -19.89 9.10 3.19
C ALA A 112 -20.18 7.77 2.46
N ARG A 113 -19.13 7.07 2.00
CA ARG A 113 -19.26 5.72 1.43
C ARG A 113 -19.84 4.73 2.45
N ALA A 114 -19.32 4.75 3.67
CA ALA A 114 -19.79 3.89 4.76
C ALA A 114 -21.27 4.14 5.08
N GLN A 115 -21.70 5.40 5.13
CA GLN A 115 -23.10 5.78 5.34
C GLN A 115 -24.00 5.26 4.22
N CYS A 116 -23.61 5.44 2.95
CA CYS A 116 -24.34 4.90 1.80
C CYS A 116 -24.52 3.37 1.88
N LEU A 117 -23.47 2.64 2.28
CA LEU A 117 -23.54 1.19 2.47
C LEU A 117 -24.48 0.80 3.62
N GLN A 118 -24.42 1.52 4.74
CA GLN A 118 -25.30 1.30 5.89
C GLN A 118 -26.78 1.54 5.55
N GLU A 119 -27.08 2.61 4.80
CA GLU A 119 -28.43 2.91 4.31
C GLU A 119 -28.98 1.80 3.40
N GLN A 120 -28.10 1.13 2.64
CA GLN A 120 -28.46 -0.02 1.82
C GLN A 120 -28.59 -1.33 2.62
N GLY A 121 -28.34 -1.30 3.93
CA GLY A 121 -28.43 -2.44 4.83
C GLY A 121 -27.16 -3.29 4.92
N PHE A 122 -26.02 -2.78 4.46
CA PHE A 122 -24.73 -3.43 4.67
C PHE A 122 -24.16 -3.09 6.05
N SER A 123 -23.46 -4.06 6.62
CA SER A 123 -22.77 -3.95 7.90
C SER A 123 -21.27 -4.19 7.72
N TYR A 124 -20.45 -3.40 8.41
CA TYR A 124 -19.00 -3.58 8.39
C TYR A 124 -18.59 -4.76 9.26
N GLN A 125 -17.87 -5.72 8.69
CA GLN A 125 -17.44 -6.96 9.35
C GLN A 125 -15.92 -7.00 9.59
N GLY A 126 -15.21 -5.90 9.33
CA GLY A 126 -13.75 -5.82 9.47
C GLY A 126 -13.00 -5.97 8.15
N LEU A 127 -11.76 -6.45 8.25
CA LEU A 127 -10.88 -6.71 7.12
C LEU A 127 -10.89 -8.21 6.78
N ARG A 128 -11.05 -8.54 5.49
CA ARG A 128 -10.91 -9.90 4.93
C ARG A 128 -9.63 -10.02 4.11
N PRO A 129 -8.98 -11.18 4.04
CA PRO A 129 -7.92 -11.41 3.06
C PRO A 129 -8.48 -11.28 1.64
N LEU A 130 -7.69 -10.69 0.75
CA LEU A 130 -7.98 -10.58 -0.68
C LEU A 130 -7.99 -11.98 -1.27
N ARG A 131 -9.14 -12.36 -1.82
CA ARG A 131 -9.27 -13.62 -2.55
C ARG A 131 -8.78 -13.40 -3.98
N LEU A 132 -7.63 -13.98 -4.29
CA LEU A 132 -7.14 -14.10 -5.67
C LEU A 132 -7.72 -15.38 -6.28
N PHE A 133 -8.99 -15.31 -6.66
CA PHE A 133 -9.77 -16.38 -7.33
C PHE A 133 -10.00 -17.67 -6.52
#